data_AF-A0A3C0GKF9-F1
#
_entry.id   AF-A0A3C0GKF9-F1
#
_cell.length_a   1.000
_cell.length_b   1.000
_cell.length_c   1.000
_cell.angle_alpha   90.00
_cell.angle_beta   90.00
_cell.angle_gamma   90.00
#
_symmetry.space_group_name_H-M   'P 1'
#
loop_
_entity.id
_entity.type
_entity.pdbx_description
1 polymer ?
#
loop_
_entity_poly.entity_id
_entity_poly.type
_entity_poly.pdbx_seq_one_letter_code
_entity_poly.pdbx_strand_id
1 'polypeptide(L)'
;NAIIATKIVATLNSTGTPAIFMHAGDAIHGDLGTVQDNDVVICISNSGNTPEIKMLVPLIKRGTNKLIAMTGNTDSFLAKQADYILNTHVEKEACPNGLAPTTSTTAQ
;
A
#
# COMPACT_ATOMS: atom_id res chain seq x y z
N ASN A 1 5.02 6.31 -4.17
CA ASN A 1 3.64 5.80 -4.17
C ASN A 1 2.60 6.68 -3.48
N ALA A 2 2.99 7.69 -2.68
CA ALA A 2 2.03 8.58 -2.02
C ALA A 2 1.03 9.25 -2.97
N ILE A 3 1.51 9.80 -4.10
CA ILE A 3 0.65 10.48 -5.10
C ILE A 3 -0.44 9.53 -5.65
N ILE A 4 -0.07 8.28 -5.95
CA ILE A 4 -0.99 7.26 -6.44
C ILE A 4 -2.04 6.93 -5.38
N ALA A 5 -1.60 6.70 -4.13
CA ALA A 5 -2.50 6.44 -3.01
C ALA A 5 -3.50 7.58 -2.78
N THR A 6 -3.04 8.84 -2.84
CA THR A 6 -3.91 10.02 -2.72
C THR A 6 -4.95 10.08 -3.84
N LYS A 7 -4.58 9.74 -5.08
CA LYS A 7 -5.53 9.65 -6.20
C LYS A 7 -6.56 8.54 -5.93
N ILE A 8 -6.12 7.35 -5.51
CA ILE A 8 -7.03 6.23 -5.18
C ILE A 8 -8.04 6.67 -4.11
N VAL A 9 -7.57 7.32 -3.04
CA VAL A 9 -8.42 7.89 -1.98
C VAL A 9 -9.44 8.88 -2.54
N ALA A 10 -9.01 9.84 -3.39
CA ALA A 10 -9.92 10.78 -4.03
C ALA A 10 -10.98 10.07 -4.89
N THR A 11 -10.60 8.99 -5.58
CA THR A 11 -11.51 8.20 -6.41
C THR A 11 -12.54 7.47 -5.55
N LEU A 12 -12.09 6.74 -4.52
CA LEU A 12 -12.96 6.01 -3.59
C LEU A 12 -13.99 6.95 -2.97
N ASN A 13 -13.55 8.10 -2.46
CA ASN A 13 -14.43 9.12 -1.89
C ASN A 13 -15.45 9.65 -2.91
N SER A 14 -15.02 9.91 -4.15
CA SER A 14 -15.93 10.38 -5.22
C SER A 14 -16.98 9.34 -5.63
N THR A 15 -16.70 8.06 -5.39
CA THR A 15 -17.61 6.93 -5.66
C THR A 15 -18.35 6.44 -4.42
N GLY A 16 -18.35 7.21 -3.33
CA GLY A 16 -19.11 6.90 -2.11
C GLY A 16 -18.48 5.86 -1.19
N THR A 17 -17.17 5.58 -1.34
CA THR A 17 -16.40 4.73 -0.43
C THR A 17 -15.45 5.61 0.39
N PRO A 18 -15.76 5.91 1.66
CA PRO A 18 -14.89 6.73 2.50
C PRO A 18 -13.49 6.16 2.62
N ALA A 19 -12.47 6.99 2.38
CA ALA A 19 -11.07 6.61 2.44
C ALA A 19 -10.20 7.81 2.87
N ILE A 20 -9.09 7.51 3.55
CA ILE A 20 -8.06 8.48 3.91
C ILE A 20 -6.69 7.97 3.48
N PHE A 21 -5.81 8.89 3.12
CA PHE A 21 -4.40 8.57 2.87
C PHE A 21 -3.61 8.75 4.16
N MET A 22 -2.73 7.79 4.46
CA MET A 22 -1.79 7.86 5.57
C MET A 22 -0.40 7.51 5.08
N HIS A 23 0.59 8.34 5.42
CA HIS A 23 1.98 8.05 5.10
C HIS A 23 2.54 7.02 6.09
N ALA A 24 3.27 6.02 5.60
CA ALA A 24 3.73 4.89 6.43
C ALA A 24 4.64 5.33 7.59
N GLY A 25 5.47 6.37 7.38
CA GLY A 25 6.31 6.93 8.45
C GLY A 25 5.49 7.52 9.59
N ASP A 26 4.43 8.26 9.27
CA ASP A 26 3.58 8.94 10.26
C ASP A 26 2.70 7.92 11.01
N ALA A 27 2.23 6.90 10.28
CA ALA A 27 1.50 5.75 10.83
C ALA A 27 2.25 5.06 11.97
N ILE A 28 3.55 4.80 11.78
CA ILE A 28 4.41 4.13 12.76
C ILE A 28 4.58 4.98 14.03
N HIS A 29 4.47 6.30 13.92
CA HIS A 29 4.69 7.23 15.02
C HIS A 29 3.42 7.68 15.74
N GLY A 30 2.23 7.21 15.34
CA GLY A 30 1.00 7.41 16.11
C GLY A 30 -0.30 7.44 15.30
N ASP A 31 -0.24 7.72 14.00
CA ASP A 31 -1.45 7.93 13.18
C ASP A 31 -2.26 6.64 12.98
N LEU A 32 -1.67 5.47 13.25
CA LEU A 32 -2.37 4.19 13.21
C LEU A 32 -3.57 4.14 14.17
N GLY A 33 -3.60 4.98 15.21
CA GLY A 33 -4.74 5.11 16.11
C GLY A 33 -6.01 5.65 15.46
N THR A 34 -5.93 6.17 14.23
CA THR A 34 -7.11 6.60 13.45
C THR A 34 -7.84 5.43 12.76
N VAL A 35 -7.17 4.29 12.58
CA VAL A 35 -7.74 3.09 11.96
C VAL A 35 -8.74 2.45 12.92
N GLN A 36 -9.98 2.27 12.46
CA GLN A 36 -11.07 1.66 13.22
C GLN A 36 -11.12 0.14 12.96
N ASP A 37 -11.73 -0.64 13.86
CA ASP A 37 -11.73 -2.13 13.80
C ASP A 37 -12.28 -2.73 12.49
N ASN A 38 -13.20 -2.02 11.84
CA ASN A 38 -13.86 -2.46 10.59
C ASN A 38 -13.23 -1.88 9.32
N ASP A 39 -12.15 -1.11 9.45
CA ASP A 39 -11.47 -0.53 8.30
C ASP A 39 -10.70 -1.61 7.52
N VAL A 40 -10.55 -1.36 6.21
CA VAL A 40 -9.69 -2.13 5.32
C VAL A 40 -8.45 -1.30 5.01
N VAL A 41 -7.28 -1.88 5.21
CA VAL A 41 -6.00 -1.21 4.96
C VAL A 41 -5.43 -1.68 3.63
N ILE A 42 -5.20 -0.74 2.71
CA ILE A 42 -4.49 -0.99 1.45
C ILE A 42 -3.06 -0.46 1.58
N CYS A 43 -2.07 -1.35 1.61
CA CYS A 43 -0.67 -0.97 1.59
C CYS A 43 -0.12 -1.02 0.16
N ILE A 44 0.39 0.12 -0.33
CA ILE A 44 0.94 0.24 -1.68
C ILE A 44 2.47 0.32 -1.62
N SER A 45 3.15 -0.73 -2.09
CA SER A 45 4.61 -0.79 -2.13
C SER A 45 5.07 -1.70 -3.26
N ASN A 46 5.76 -1.14 -4.26
CA ASN A 46 6.19 -1.92 -5.42
C ASN A 46 7.11 -3.09 -5.03
N SER A 47 8.07 -2.86 -4.13
CA SER A 47 8.96 -3.92 -3.63
C SER A 47 8.34 -4.80 -2.53
N GLY A 48 7.35 -4.26 -1.80
CA GLY A 48 6.71 -4.91 -0.65
C GLY A 48 7.64 -5.19 0.53
N ASN A 49 8.83 -4.59 0.57
CA ASN A 49 9.90 -4.96 1.51
C ASN A 49 10.58 -3.76 2.19
N THR A 50 10.05 -2.54 2.05
CA THR A 50 10.67 -1.36 2.65
C THR A 50 10.70 -1.46 4.19
N PRO A 51 11.66 -0.81 4.88
CA PRO A 51 11.73 -0.82 6.34
C PRO A 51 10.42 -0.39 7.01
N GLU A 52 9.77 0.65 6.49
CA GLU A 52 8.51 1.18 7.00
C GLU A 52 7.40 0.13 6.89
N ILE A 53 7.30 -0.57 5.76
CA ILE A 53 6.32 -1.64 5.56
C ILE A 53 6.56 -2.79 6.55
N LYS A 54 7.83 -3.17 6.78
CA LYS A 54 8.17 -4.22 7.74
C LYS A 54 7.81 -3.86 9.18
N MET A 55 7.83 -2.58 9.52
CA MET A 55 7.39 -2.07 10.83
C MET A 55 5.86 -1.93 10.92
N LEU A 56 5.23 -1.45 9.86
CA LEU A 56 3.80 -1.11 9.82
C LEU A 56 2.90 -2.34 9.82
N VAL A 57 3.21 -3.34 8.98
CA VAL A 57 2.35 -4.52 8.77
C VAL A 57 2.08 -5.30 10.06
N PRO A 58 3.08 -5.57 10.94
CA PRO A 58 2.82 -6.21 12.23
C PRO A 58 1.85 -5.44 13.12
N LEU A 59 1.83 -4.09 13.06
CA LEU A 59 0.93 -3.27 13.84
C LEU A 59 -0.52 -3.41 13.34
N ILE A 60 -0.71 -3.38 12.01
CA ILE A 60 -2.02 -3.60 11.38
C ILE A 60 -2.54 -5.00 11.69
N LYS A 61 -1.68 -6.03 11.57
CA LYS A 61 -2.03 -7.44 11.80
C LYS A 61 -2.38 -7.79 13.25
N ARG A 62 -2.04 -6.93 14.22
CA ARG A 62 -2.50 -7.08 15.61
C ARG A 62 -3.97 -6.71 15.76
N GLY A 63 -4.50 -5.85 14.89
CA GLY A 63 -5.93 -5.53 14.83
C GLY A 63 -6.74 -6.56 14.06
N THR A 64 -8.02 -6.27 13.86
CA THR A 64 -8.95 -7.10 13.07
C THR A 64 -9.04 -6.68 11.60
N ASN A 65 -8.33 -5.62 11.23
CA ASN A 65 -8.38 -5.03 9.90
C ASN A 65 -7.91 -6.01 8.82
N LYS A 66 -8.62 -6.00 7.69
CA LYS A 66 -8.16 -6.70 6.50
C LYS A 66 -7.04 -5.92 5.84
N LEU A 67 -5.96 -6.62 5.51
CA LEU A 67 -4.80 -6.07 4.83
C LEU A 67 -4.81 -6.49 3.36
N ILE A 68 -4.86 -5.50 2.47
CA ILE A 68 -4.68 -5.67 1.03
C ILE A 68 -3.27 -5.19 0.66
N ALA A 69 -2.49 -6.06 0.04
CA ALA A 69 -1.19 -5.72 -0.52
C ALA A 69 -1.31 -5.34 -2.00
N MET A 70 -0.98 -4.10 -2.36
CA MET A 70 -0.77 -3.71 -3.75
C MET A 70 0.73 -3.64 -4.03
N THR A 71 1.26 -4.65 -4.72
CA THR A 71 2.71 -4.84 -4.87
C THR A 71 3.07 -5.56 -6.17
N GLY A 72 4.24 -5.25 -6.73
CA GLY A 72 4.78 -5.92 -7.91
C GLY A 72 5.57 -7.20 -7.59
N ASN A 73 5.74 -7.52 -6.30
CA ASN A 73 6.44 -8.72 -5.85
C ASN A 73 5.55 -9.53 -4.91
N THR A 74 4.96 -10.61 -5.42
CA THR A 74 4.08 -11.52 -4.67
C THR A 74 4.81 -12.37 -3.63
N ASP A 75 6.14 -12.45 -3.70
CA ASP A 75 6.98 -13.14 -2.70
C ASP A 75 7.50 -12.21 -1.60
N SER A 76 7.11 -10.93 -1.65
CA SER A 76 7.53 -9.90 -0.69
C SER A 76 6.99 -10.14 0.72
N PHE A 77 7.61 -9.49 1.70
CA PHE A 77 7.12 -9.50 3.08
C PHE A 77 5.66 -9.02 3.17
N LEU A 78 5.32 -7.91 2.50
CA LEU A 78 3.96 -7.39 2.47
C LEU A 78 2.96 -8.40 1.90
N ALA A 79 3.26 -8.97 0.72
CA ALA A 79 2.36 -9.93 0.06
C ALA A 79 2.09 -11.16 0.94
N LYS A 80 3.12 -11.70 1.60
CA LYS A 80 3.01 -12.88 2.46
C LYS A 80 2.20 -12.66 3.74
N GLN A 81 2.03 -11.41 4.17
CA GLN A 81 1.29 -11.07 5.40
C GLN A 81 -0.15 -10.60 5.12
N ALA A 82 -0.45 -10.23 3.87
CA ALA A 82 -1.74 -9.70 3.46
C ALA A 82 -2.82 -10.78 3.36
N ASP A 83 -4.07 -10.38 3.59
CA ASP A 83 -5.24 -11.23 3.37
C ASP A 83 -5.58 -11.34 1.88
N TYR A 84 -5.32 -10.26 1.12
CA TYR A 84 -5.52 -10.20 -0.32
C TYR A 84 -4.34 -9.53 -1.02
N ILE A 85 -4.04 -9.96 -2.25
CA ILE A 85 -2.94 -9.43 -3.04
C ILE A 85 -3.49 -8.87 -4.36
N LEU A 86 -3.26 -7.58 -4.58
CA LEU A 86 -3.39 -6.91 -5.87
C LEU A 86 -2.01 -6.88 -6.52
N ASN A 87 -1.76 -7.85 -7.39
CA ASN A 87 -0.48 -7.96 -8.08
C ASN A 87 -0.35 -6.87 -9.16
N THR A 88 0.62 -5.98 -8.98
CA THR A 88 0.94 -4.90 -9.93
C THR A 88 2.28 -5.14 -10.62
N HIS A 89 2.67 -6.40 -10.80
CA HIS A 89 3.91 -6.76 -11.49
C HIS A 89 3.89 -6.22 -12.92
N VAL A 90 5.02 -5.62 -13.32
CA VAL A 90 5.26 -5.16 -14.67
C VAL A 90 6.58 -5.76 -15.15
N GLU A 91 6.61 -6.23 -16.38
CA GLU A 91 7.80 -6.85 -16.97
C GLU A 91 8.95 -5.85 -17.09
N LYS A 92 8.63 -4.58 -17.37
CA LYS A 92 9.61 -3.55 -17.64
C LYS A 92 9.12 -2.13 -17.31
N GLU A 93 10.02 -1.33 -16.75
CA GLU A 93 9.84 0.11 -16.61
C GLU A 93 10.07 0.84 -17.93
N ALA A 94 9.27 1.85 -18.21
CA ALA A 94 9.48 2.75 -19.34
C ALA A 94 10.76 3.60 -19.18
N CYS A 95 11.19 3.87 -17.95
CA CYS A 95 12.45 4.56 -17.67
C CYS A 95 13.66 3.69 -18.06
N PRO A 96 14.51 4.12 -19.02
CA PRO A 96 15.66 3.32 -19.46
C PRO A 96 16.67 3.01 -18.36
N ASN A 97 16.79 3.89 -17.36
CA ASN A 97 17.77 3.78 -16.27
C ASN A 97 17.18 3.13 -15.00
N GLY A 98 15.87 2.85 -14.96
CA GLY A 98 15.21 2.28 -13.78
C GLY A 98 15.24 3.16 -12.52
N LEU A 99 15.61 4.44 -12.64
CA LEU A 99 15.74 5.37 -11.51
C LEU A 99 14.39 5.88 -11.02
N ALA A 100 13.43 6.03 -11.94
CA ALA A 100 12.09 6.48 -11.64
C ALA A 100 11.10 5.35 -11.95
N PRO A 101 10.16 5.05 -11.03
CA PRO A 101 9.06 4.18 -11.35
C PRO A 101 8.15 4.86 -12.39
N THR A 102 7.69 4.09 -13.35
CA THR A 102 6.88 4.56 -14.49
C THR A 102 5.71 3.62 -14.71
N THR A 103 5.93 2.50 -15.39
CA THR A 103 4.93 1.47 -15.66
C THR A 103 4.35 0.92 -14.35
N SER A 104 5.19 0.68 -13.33
CA SER A 104 4.70 0.16 -12.04
C SER A 104 3.73 1.12 -11.35
N THR A 105 3.99 2.43 -11.44
CA THR A 105 3.10 3.44 -10.84
C THR A 105 1.83 3.69 -11.63
N THR A 106 1.78 3.28 -12.90
CA THR A 106 0.54 3.29 -13.70
C THR A 106 -0.29 2.03 -13.45
N ALA A 107 0.36 0.90 -13.18
CA ALA A 107 -0.32 -0.34 -12.81
C ALA A 107 -0.89 -0.32 -11.37
N GLN A 108 -0.38 0.57 -10.52
CA GLN A 108 -0.85 0.84 -9.16
C GLN A 108 -1.92 1.93 -9.17
#